data_AF-A0A966NE78-F1
#
_entry.id   AF-A0A966NE78-F1
#
_cell.length_a   1.000
_cell.length_b   1.000
_cell.length_c   1.000
_cell.angle_alpha   90.00
_cell.angle_beta   90.00
_cell.angle_gamma   90.00
#
_symmetry.space_group_name_H-M   'P 1'
#
loop_
_entity.id
_entity.type
_entity.pdbx_description
1 polymer ?
#
loop_
_entity_poly.entity_id
_entity_poly.type
_entity_poly.pdbx_seq_one_letter_code
_entity_poly.pdbx_strand_id
1 'polypeptide(L)' 'IDRVVIKSHYRRMGLGTRVYKYIDEVAAKESLPICCEVNSIPLNQISLNFHAKNGFIKVGERDFKDHSVRYLQK' A
#
# COMPACT_ATOMS: atom_id res chain seq x y z
N ILE A 1 -3.61 2.31 5.47
CA ILE A 1 -3.64 0.85 5.19
C ILE A 1 -2.43 0.22 5.86
N ASP A 2 -2.67 -0.74 6.75
CA ASP A 2 -1.61 -1.49 7.45
C ASP A 2 -1.37 -2.85 6.77
N ARG A 3 -2.40 -3.70 6.64
CA ARG A 3 -2.27 -5.05 6.08
C ARG A 3 -3.41 -5.44 5.16
N VAL A 4 -3.06 -6.02 4.00
CA VAL A 4 -3.99 -6.67 3.08
C VAL A 4 -3.38 -8.00 2.63
N VAL A 5 -4.12 -9.09 2.79
CA VAL A 5 -3.65 -10.44 2.44
C VAL A 5 -4.64 -11.10 1.49
N ILE A 6 -4.13 -11.52 0.33
CA ILE A 6 -4.88 -12.36 -0.60
C ILE A 6 -4.35 -13.79 -0.51
N LYS A 7 -5.24 -14.74 -0.19
CA LYS A 7 -4.93 -16.17 -0.14
C LYS A 7 -4.33 -16.59 -1.49
N SER A 8 -3.28 -17.42 -1.44
CA SER A 8 -2.39 -17.73 -2.58
C SER A 8 -3.12 -18.07 -3.88
N HIS A 9 -4.15 -18.91 -3.77
CA HIS A 9 -4.97 -19.39 -4.89
C HIS A 9 -5.76 -18.28 -5.62
N TYR A 10 -5.90 -17.11 -5.00
CA TYR A 10 -6.65 -15.97 -5.55
C TYR A 10 -5.74 -14.78 -5.94
N ARG A 11 -4.42 -14.95 -5.90
CA ARG A 11 -3.46 -13.89 -6.27
C ARG A 11 -3.47 -13.66 -7.79
N ARG A 12 -3.09 -12.45 -8.20
CA ARG A 12 -3.08 -11.98 -9.62
C ARG A 12 -4.44 -11.97 -10.32
N MET A 13 -5.55 -12.09 -9.58
CA MET A 13 -6.92 -11.97 -10.10
C MET A 13 -7.52 -10.56 -9.91
N GLY A 14 -6.70 -9.55 -9.60
CA GLY A 14 -7.17 -8.17 -9.39
C GLY A 14 -7.89 -7.89 -8.07
N LEU A 15 -8.02 -8.89 -7.18
CA LEU A 15 -8.75 -8.74 -5.91
C LEU A 15 -8.18 -7.64 -4.99
N GLY A 16 -6.85 -7.54 -4.88
CA GLY A 16 -6.23 -6.47 -4.10
C GLY A 16 -6.59 -5.08 -4.62
N THR A 17 -6.54 -4.88 -5.95
CA THR A 17 -6.94 -3.62 -6.57
C THR A 17 -8.42 -3.34 -6.37
N ARG A 18 -9.29 -4.36 -6.37
CA ARG A 18 -10.72 -4.19 -6.08
C ARG A 18 -10.95 -3.71 -4.65
N VAL A 19 -10.23 -4.25 -3.67
CA VAL A 19 -10.28 -3.77 -2.27
C VAL A 19 -9.83 -2.30 -2.20
N TYR A 20 -8.76 -1.94 -2.91
CA TYR A 20 -8.25 -0.56 -2.89
C TYR A 20 -9.20 0.43 -3.55
N LYS A 21 -9.85 0.06 -4.67
CA LYS A 21 -10.90 0.89 -5.29
C LYS A 21 -12.06 1.18 -4.33
N TYR A 22 -12.48 0.18 -3.57
CA TYR A 22 -13.52 0.38 -2.55
C TYR A 22 -13.04 1.34 -1.44
N ILE A 23 -11.78 1.23 -1.00
CA ILE A 23 -11.20 2.17 -0.04
C ILE A 23 -11.17 3.59 -0.61
N ASP A 24 -10.84 3.75 -1.90
CA ASP A 24 -10.86 5.04 -2.60
C ASP A 24 -12.26 5.67 -2.58
N GLU A 25 -13.30 4.89 -2.90
CA GLU A 25 -14.70 5.33 -2.84
C GLU A 25 -15.13 5.77 -1.44
N VAL A 26 -14.65 5.08 -0.39
CA VAL A 26 -14.94 5.45 1.01
C VAL A 26 -14.19 6.73 1.41
N ALA A 27 -12.90 6.82 1.12
CA ALA A 27 -12.08 7.97 1.49
C ALA A 27 -12.50 9.25 0.75
N ALA A 28 -12.95 9.13 -0.50
CA ALA A 28 -13.42 10.26 -1.30
C ALA A 28 -14.64 10.96 -0.70
N LYS A 29 -15.50 10.26 0.06
CA LYS A 29 -16.68 10.86 0.71
C LYS A 29 -16.32 11.95 1.70
N GLU A 30 -15.18 11.81 2.35
CA GLU A 30 -14.69 12.73 3.39
C GLU A 30 -13.42 13.48 2.92
N SER A 31 -13.06 13.37 1.63
CA SER A 31 -11.84 13.96 1.07
C SER A 31 -10.56 13.59 1.83
N LEU A 32 -10.48 12.36 2.32
CA LEU A 32 -9.36 11.88 3.12
C LEU A 32 -8.24 11.29 2.25
N PRO A 33 -6.96 11.59 2.56
CA PRO A 33 -5.85 10.91 1.92
C PRO A 33 -5.75 9.46 2.42
N ILE A 34 -5.24 8.58 1.57
CA ILE A 34 -4.96 7.19 1.93
C ILE A 34 -3.46 7.03 2.09
N CYS A 35 -3.04 6.73 3.32
CA CYS A 35 -1.64 6.52 3.65
C CYS A 35 -1.33 5.04 3.89
N CYS A 36 -0.11 4.62 3.60
CA CYS A 36 0.42 3.34 4.03
C CYS A 36 1.93 3.40 4.24
N GLU A 37 2.43 2.40 4.95
CA GLU A 37 3.84 2.18 5.20
C GLU A 37 4.25 0.87 4.53
N VAL A 38 5.42 0.86 3.87
CA VAL A 38 5.97 -0.35 3.24
C VAL A 38 7.44 -0.48 3.60
N ASN A 39 7.85 -1.67 4.04
CA ASN A 39 9.27 -1.94 4.32
C ASN A 39 10.13 -1.69 3.07
N SER A 40 11.09 -0.78 3.21
CA SER A 40 12.21 -0.62 2.28
C SER A 40 13.38 -1.53 2.64
N ILE A 41 13.52 -1.91 3.92
CA ILE A 41 14.54 -2.86 4.40
C ILE A 41 13.91 -3.77 5.49
N PRO A 42 13.86 -5.11 5.29
CA PRO A 42 14.08 -5.79 4.02
C PRO A 42 13.05 -5.35 2.97
N LEU A 43 13.48 -5.30 1.71
CA LEU A 43 12.69 -4.70 0.65
C LEU A 43 11.42 -5.51 0.34
N ASN A 44 10.26 -4.91 0.53
CA ASN A 44 8.99 -5.50 0.12
C ASN A 44 8.60 -5.03 -1.29
N GLN A 45 9.32 -5.55 -2.31
CA GLN A 45 9.14 -5.14 -3.70
C GLN A 45 7.72 -5.39 -4.23
N ILE A 46 7.08 -6.47 -3.80
CA ILE A 46 5.71 -6.81 -4.22
C ILE A 46 4.74 -5.72 -3.79
N SER A 47 4.83 -5.27 -2.53
CA SER A 47 3.96 -4.22 -2.01
C SER A 47 4.27 -2.89 -2.68
N LEU A 48 5.54 -2.52 -2.86
CA LEU A 48 5.92 -1.28 -3.55
C LEU A 48 5.35 -1.23 -4.98
N ASN A 49 5.50 -2.30 -5.76
CA ASN A 49 4.95 -2.37 -7.11
C ASN A 49 3.42 -2.29 -7.11
N PHE A 50 2.79 -2.99 -6.17
CA PHE A 50 1.34 -2.95 -6.03
C PHE A 50 0.84 -1.54 -5.67
N HIS A 51 1.46 -0.87 -4.72
CA HIS A 51 1.08 0.49 -4.31
C HIS A 51 1.31 1.51 -5.42
N ALA A 52 2.46 1.46 -6.12
CA ALA A 52 2.72 2.32 -7.27
C ALA A 52 1.65 2.13 -8.38
N LYS A 53 1.27 0.87 -8.67
CA LYS A 53 0.20 0.57 -9.64
C LYS A 53 -1.18 1.10 -9.20
N ASN A 54 -1.41 1.28 -7.91
CA ASN A 54 -2.67 1.82 -7.35
C ASN A 54 -2.59 3.34 -7.05
N GLY A 55 -1.60 4.05 -7.60
CA GLY A 55 -1.51 5.51 -7.57
C GLY A 55 -0.82 6.11 -6.35
N PHE A 56 -0.20 5.29 -5.49
CA PHE A 56 0.55 5.80 -4.35
C PHE A 56 1.89 6.40 -4.78
N ILE A 57 2.26 7.50 -4.13
CA ILE A 57 3.56 8.15 -4.25
C ILE A 57 4.31 8.12 -2.92
N LYS A 58 5.64 8.15 -2.95
CA LYS A 58 6.47 8.28 -1.74
C LYS A 58 6.35 9.70 -1.20
N VAL A 59 6.04 9.82 0.08
CA VAL A 59 6.00 11.10 0.81
C VAL A 59 7.01 11.18 1.95
N GLY A 60 7.66 10.07 2.29
CA GLY A 60 8.72 10.05 3.29
C GLY A 60 9.35 8.68 3.45
N GLU A 61 10.35 8.61 4.32
CA GLU A 61 10.96 7.36 4.76
C GLU A 61 11.49 7.49 6.18
N ARG A 62 11.72 6.35 6.81
CA ARG A 62 12.28 6.30 8.16
C ARG A 62 13.11 5.04 8.34
N ASP A 63 14.24 5.22 9.00
CA ASP A 63 15.10 4.12 9.43
C ASP A 63 14.85 3.84 10.91
N PHE A 64 14.74 2.56 11.23
CA PHE A 64 14.71 2.01 12.58
C PHE A 64 15.93 1.13 12.79
N LYS A 65 16.11 0.66 14.03
CA LYS A 65 17.26 -0.17 14.39
C LYS A 65 17.31 -1.50 13.61
N ASP A 66 16.16 -2.06 13.27
CA ASP A 66 15.99 -3.40 12.71
C ASP A 66 15.36 -3.42 11.30
N HIS A 67 14.79 -2.30 10.85
CA HIS A 67 14.13 -2.19 9.55
C HIS A 67 14.07 -0.74 9.06
N SER A 68 13.75 -0.56 7.79
CA SER A 68 13.47 0.75 7.21
C SER A 68 12.15 0.71 6.47
N VAL A 69 11.46 1.84 6.43
CA VAL A 69 10.14 1.96 5.81
C VAL A 69 10.05 3.16 4.88
N ARG A 70 9.16 3.06 3.90
CA ARG A 70 8.69 4.18 3.07
C ARG A 70 7.24 4.49 3.40
N TYR A 71 6.97 5.77 3.61
CA TYR A 71 5.63 6.30 3.72
C TYR A 71 5.11 6.64 2.33
N LEU A 72 3.94 6.09 2.00
CA LEU A 72 3.26 6.32 0.74
C LEU A 72 1.89 6.95 0.99
N GLN A 73 1.48 7.84 0.08
CA GLN A 73 0.18 8.50 0.13
C GLN A 73 -0.45 8.55 -1.28
N LYS A 74 -1.77 8.59 -1.33
CA LYS A 74 -2.55 9.07 -2.47
C LYS A 74 -3.80 9.80 -2.02
#